data_AF-A0A924GYH8-F1
#
_entry.id   AF-A0A924GYH8-F1
#
_cell.length_a   1.000
_cell.length_b   1.000
_cell.length_c   1.000
_cell.angle_alpha   90.00
_cell.angle_beta   90.00
_cell.angle_gamma   90.00
#
_symmetry.space_group_name_H-M   'P 1'
#
loop_
_entity.id
_entity.type
_entity.pdbx_description
1 polymer ?
#
loop_
_entity_poly.entity_id
_entity_poly.type
_entity_poly.pdbx_seq_one_letter_code
_entity_poly.pdbx_strand_id
1 'polypeptide(L)'
;MSRPVLVFDIESIPDIAGLRAIRGEAPETSDADVYAAWLAERKERGQSDFTPHYLQRVLVISCVFRSADGLKIHSFVDRDNASEGKVIQTFFKTVEQKAPQLVSWNGGGFDLP
;
A
#
# COMPACT_ATOMS: atom_id res chain seq x y z
N MET A 1 7.29 9.43 -30.71
CA MET A 1 8.00 9.62 -29.42
C MET A 1 7.71 8.40 -28.55
N SER A 2 8.69 7.89 -27.80
CA SER A 2 8.44 6.78 -26.88
C SER A 2 7.49 7.22 -25.75
N ARG A 3 6.55 6.34 -25.38
CA ARG A 3 5.64 6.56 -24.24
C ARG A 3 6.48 6.63 -22.96
N PRO A 4 6.22 7.57 -22.02
CA PRO A 4 6.91 7.58 -20.74
C PRO A 4 6.62 6.30 -19.96
N VAL A 5 7.59 5.85 -19.15
CA VAL A 5 7.46 4.65 -18.32
C VAL A 5 7.45 5.06 -16.86
N LEU A 6 6.51 4.51 -16.09
CA LEU A 6 6.46 4.64 -14.63
C LEU A 6 6.59 3.25 -14.03
N VAL A 7 7.76 2.96 -13.47
CA VAL A 7 7.99 1.78 -12.63
C VAL A 7 7.57 2.14 -11.22
N PHE A 8 6.78 1.32 -10.57
CA PHE A 8 6.36 1.59 -9.19
C PHE A 8 6.16 0.30 -8.38
N ASP A 9 6.16 0.49 -7.07
CA ASP A 9 5.95 -0.55 -6.05
C ASP A 9 5.26 0.09 -4.82
N ILE A 10 4.38 -0.67 -4.17
CA ILE A 10 3.60 -0.24 -3.01
C ILE A 10 4.08 -0.97 -1.75
N GLU A 11 4.39 -0.19 -0.72
CA GLU A 11 4.69 -0.72 0.61
C GLU A 11 3.54 -0.39 1.56
N SER A 12 3.07 -1.40 2.26
CA SER A 12 1.93 -1.31 3.18
C SER A 12 2.31 -1.72 4.60
N ILE A 13 1.43 -1.37 5.53
CA ILE A 13 1.44 -1.90 6.88
C ILE A 13 0.04 -2.45 7.21
N PRO A 14 -0.07 -3.34 8.22
CA PRO A 14 -1.38 -3.84 8.66
C PRO A 14 -2.34 -2.70 9.03
N ASP A 15 -3.56 -2.73 8.51
CA ASP A 15 -4.63 -1.83 8.95
C ASP A 15 -5.22 -2.31 10.28
N ILE A 16 -4.63 -1.86 11.38
CA ILE A 16 -5.09 -2.21 12.72
C ILE A 16 -6.47 -1.60 13.02
N ALA A 17 -6.78 -0.42 12.47
CA ALA A 17 -8.08 0.21 12.66
C ALA A 17 -9.19 -0.60 12.00
N GLY A 18 -8.98 -1.03 10.75
CA GLY A 18 -9.89 -1.96 10.05
C GLY A 18 -10.00 -3.30 10.75
N LEU A 19 -8.88 -3.84 11.26
CA LEU A 19 -8.87 -5.10 11.99
C LEU A 19 -9.71 -5.03 13.27
N ARG A 20 -9.58 -3.95 14.05
CA ARG A 20 -10.41 -3.68 15.24
C ARG A 20 -11.89 -3.60 14.89
N ALA A 21 -12.23 -2.86 13.83
CA ALA A 21 -13.61 -2.67 13.41
C ALA A 21 -14.29 -4.00 13.03
N ILE A 22 -13.58 -4.90 12.34
CA ILE A 22 -14.12 -6.20 11.91
C ILE A 22 -14.24 -7.18 13.09
N ARG A 23 -13.34 -7.10 14.07
CA ARG A 23 -13.29 -8.02 15.21
C ARG A 23 -14.11 -7.54 16.42
N GLY A 24 -14.50 -6.26 16.46
CA GLY A 24 -15.17 -5.66 17.62
C GLY A 24 -14.24 -5.55 18.83
N GLU A 25 -12.95 -5.29 18.59
CA GLU A 25 -11.95 -5.19 19.67
C GLU A 25 -12.22 -3.97 20.56
N ALA A 26 -11.99 -4.14 21.86
CA ALA A 26 -12.24 -3.07 22.82
C ALA A 26 -11.22 -1.92 22.69
N PRO A 27 -11.63 -0.65 22.87
CA PRO A 27 -10.74 0.51 22.71
C PRO A 27 -9.47 0.49 23.55
N GLU A 28 -9.53 -0.14 24.73
CA GLU A 28 -8.44 -0.27 25.69
C GLU A 28 -7.40 -1.33 25.33
N THR A 29 -7.72 -2.25 24.41
CA THR A 29 -6.75 -3.24 23.89
C THR A 29 -5.69 -2.48 23.11
N SER A 30 -4.40 -2.80 23.24
CA SER A 30 -3.35 -2.10 22.48
C SER A 30 -3.30 -2.57 21.02
N ASP A 31 -2.81 -1.74 20.10
CA ASP A 31 -2.68 -2.11 18.68
C ASP A 31 -1.77 -3.33 18.49
N ALA A 32 -0.72 -3.44 19.31
CA ALA A 32 0.19 -4.56 19.32
C ALA A 32 -0.52 -5.86 19.75
N ASP A 33 -1.37 -5.80 20.77
CA ASP A 33 -2.11 -6.97 21.25
C ASP A 33 -3.18 -7.42 20.24
N VAL A 34 -3.89 -6.48 19.61
CA VAL A 34 -4.85 -6.78 18.54
C VAL A 34 -4.17 -7.52 17.39
N TYR A 35 -3.01 -7.02 16.94
CA TYR A 35 -2.30 -7.66 15.84
C TYR A 35 -1.67 -9.01 16.25
N ALA A 36 -1.11 -9.10 17.46
CA ALA A 36 -0.53 -10.33 17.97
C ALA A 36 -1.57 -11.46 18.12
N ALA A 37 -2.78 -11.13 18.60
CA ALA A 37 -3.89 -12.07 18.67
C ALA A 37 -4.28 -12.59 17.28
N TRP A 38 -4.39 -11.69 16.30
CA TRP A 38 -4.70 -12.07 14.92
C TRP A 38 -3.62 -12.97 14.30
N LEU A 39 -2.33 -12.66 14.52
CA LEU A 39 -1.22 -13.50 14.08
C LEU A 39 -1.23 -14.89 14.72
N ALA A 40 -1.56 -14.98 16.02
CA ALA A 40 -1.67 -16.25 16.71
C ALA A 40 -2.78 -17.14 16.10
N GLU A 41 -3.96 -16.58 15.87
CA GLU A 41 -5.08 -17.29 15.24
C GLU A 41 -4.76 -17.78 13.82
N ARG A 42 -4.08 -16.93 13.03
CA ARG A 42 -3.60 -17.28 11.69
C ARG A 42 -2.66 -18.48 11.76
N LYS A 43 -1.69 -18.44 12.66
CA LYS A 43 -0.69 -19.49 12.86
C LYS A 43 -1.34 -20.81 13.28
N GLU A 44 -2.29 -20.79 14.21
CA GLU A 44 -3.05 -21.98 14.62
C GLU A 44 -3.79 -22.64 13.45
N ARG A 45 -4.22 -21.83 12.47
CA ARG A 45 -4.90 -22.28 11.25
C ARG A 45 -3.94 -22.62 10.11
N GLY A 46 -2.63 -22.53 10.30
CA GLY A 46 -1.63 -22.73 9.24
C GLY A 46 -1.71 -21.69 8.11
N GLN A 47 -2.21 -20.49 8.42
CA GLN A 47 -2.36 -19.39 7.45
C GLN A 47 -1.13 -18.47 7.46
N SER A 48 -0.89 -17.78 6.35
CA SER A 48 0.15 -16.73 6.25
C SER A 48 -0.17 -15.53 7.15
N ASP A 49 0.87 -14.87 7.64
CA ASP A 49 0.83 -13.58 8.32
C ASP A 49 0.57 -12.38 7.38
N PHE A 50 0.56 -12.60 6.07
CA PHE A 50 0.21 -11.58 5.10
C PHE A 50 -1.27 -11.19 5.25
N THR A 51 -1.53 -9.91 5.55
CA THR A 51 -2.91 -9.43 5.74
C THR A 51 -3.65 -9.43 4.39
N PRO A 52 -4.96 -9.79 4.38
CA PRO A 52 -5.81 -9.63 3.20
C PRO A 52 -5.79 -8.19 2.69
N HIS A 53 -6.02 -7.96 1.39
CA HIS A 53 -5.95 -6.62 0.77
C HIS A 53 -6.79 -5.56 1.49
N TYR A 54 -7.95 -5.90 2.04
CA TYR A 54 -8.80 -4.96 2.79
C TYR A 54 -8.25 -4.59 4.18
N LEU A 55 -7.18 -5.24 4.63
CA LEU A 55 -6.43 -4.96 5.87
C LEU A 55 -5.00 -4.52 5.57
N GLN A 56 -4.76 -4.01 4.35
CA GLN A 56 -3.49 -3.44 3.94
C GLN A 56 -3.67 -1.93 3.87
N ARG A 57 -2.88 -1.20 4.65
CA ARG A 57 -2.82 0.25 4.62
C ARG A 57 -1.59 0.70 3.85
N VAL A 58 -1.76 1.47 2.78
CA VAL A 58 -0.66 1.98 1.95
C VAL A 58 0.15 3.01 2.74
N LEU A 59 1.43 2.71 2.96
CA LEU A 59 2.37 3.62 3.60
C LEU A 59 3.16 4.42 2.55
N VAL A 60 3.63 3.73 1.50
CA VAL A 60 4.48 4.33 0.47
C VAL A 60 4.13 3.81 -0.91
N ILE A 61 4.17 4.69 -1.90
CA ILE A 61 4.24 4.33 -3.31
C ILE A 61 5.53 4.91 -3.88
N SER A 62 6.52 4.06 -4.16
CA SER A 62 7.82 4.46 -4.70
C SER A 62 7.81 4.33 -6.22
N CYS A 63 8.38 5.32 -6.91
CA CYS A 63 8.28 5.47 -8.35
C CYS A 63 9.61 5.84 -9.00
N VAL A 64 9.90 5.20 -10.14
CA VAL A 64 10.91 5.64 -11.10
C VAL A 64 10.22 5.99 -12.42
N PHE A 65 10.30 7.26 -12.80
CA PHE A 65 9.70 7.78 -14.03
C PHE A 65 10.76 8.07 -15.08
N ARG A 66 10.61 7.49 -16.28
CA ARG A 66 11.48 7.71 -17.43
C ARG A 66 10.70 8.39 -18.56
N SER A 67 11.17 9.57 -18.99
CA SER A 67 10.65 10.31 -20.16
C SER A 67 11.79 10.78 -21.08
N ALA A 68 11.44 11.57 -22.09
CA ALA A 68 12.40 12.27 -22.94
C ALA A 68 13.29 13.25 -22.14
N ASP A 69 12.78 13.80 -21.04
CA ASP A 69 13.52 14.73 -20.17
C ASP A 69 14.50 14.01 -19.21
N GLY A 70 14.53 12.68 -19.23
CA GLY A 70 15.40 11.85 -18.40
C GLY A 70 14.66 11.01 -17.36
N LEU A 71 15.33 10.75 -16.24
CA LEU A 71 14.86 9.89 -15.17
C LEU A 71 14.56 10.70 -13.90
N LYS A 72 13.43 10.43 -13.25
CA LYS A 72 13.01 11.05 -11.98
C LYS A 72 12.63 9.95 -10.99
N ILE A 73 13.05 10.10 -9.73
CA ILE A 73 12.74 9.19 -8.64
C ILE A 73 11.92 9.96 -7.61
N HIS A 74 10.81 9.37 -7.17
CA HIS A 74 9.94 9.98 -6.17
C HIS A 74 9.19 8.92 -5.37
N SER A 75 8.90 9.21 -4.10
CA SER A 75 8.04 8.37 -3.27
C SER A 75 6.93 9.23 -2.69
N PHE A 76 5.69 8.77 -2.86
CA PHE A 76 4.53 9.29 -2.15
C PHE A 76 4.45 8.57 -0.80
N VAL A 77 4.52 9.30 0.31
CA VAL A 77 4.69 8.71 1.64
C VAL A 77 3.62 9.26 2.59
N ASP A 78 2.92 8.38 3.30
CA ASP A 78 2.13 8.72 4.47
C ASP A 78 3.09 8.97 5.64
N ARG A 79 3.23 10.24 6.05
CA ARG A 79 4.18 10.66 7.08
C ARG A 79 3.54 10.95 8.43
N ASP A 80 2.22 11.08 8.45
CA ASP A 80 1.44 11.50 9.62
C ASP A 80 0.44 10.44 10.06
N ASN A 81 0.47 9.24 9.46
CA ASN A 81 -0.45 8.15 9.74
C ASN A 81 -1.92 8.54 9.43
N ALA A 82 -2.11 9.52 8.54
CA ALA A 82 -3.40 10.09 8.16
C ALA A 82 -3.46 10.49 6.68
N SER A 83 -2.38 10.30 5.92
CA SER A 83 -2.24 10.79 4.54
C SER A 83 -2.39 9.70 3.47
N GLU A 84 -2.73 8.46 3.82
CA GLU A 84 -2.91 7.36 2.86
C GLU A 84 -3.79 7.77 1.66
N GLY A 85 -4.98 8.33 1.92
CA GLY A 85 -5.87 8.77 0.84
C GLY A 85 -5.23 9.81 -0.09
N LYS A 86 -4.42 10.71 0.45
CA LYS A 86 -3.67 11.71 -0.32
C LYS A 86 -2.52 11.08 -1.12
N VAL A 87 -1.83 10.09 -0.56
CA VAL A 87 -0.79 9.31 -1.24
C VAL A 87 -1.37 8.64 -2.48
N ILE A 88 -2.45 7.87 -2.30
CA ILE A 88 -3.14 7.14 -3.38
C ILE A 88 -3.64 8.13 -4.44
N GLN A 89 -4.33 9.20 -4.03
CA GLN A 89 -4.90 10.17 -4.96
C GLN A 89 -3.82 10.90 -5.77
N THR A 90 -2.69 11.24 -5.16
CA THR A 90 -1.60 11.93 -5.86
C THR A 90 -0.90 11.02 -6.86
N PHE A 91 -0.75 9.74 -6.53
CA PHE A 91 -0.23 8.73 -7.46
C PHE A 91 -1.13 8.61 -8.70
N PHE A 92 -2.44 8.36 -8.52
CA PHE A 92 -3.36 8.21 -9.64
C PHE A 92 -3.51 9.49 -10.47
N LYS A 93 -3.47 10.66 -9.84
CA LYS A 93 -3.41 11.95 -10.56
C LYS A 93 -2.17 12.05 -11.45
N THR A 94 -1.02 11.55 -10.98
CA THR A 94 0.21 11.50 -11.78
C THR A 94 0.07 10.54 -12.96
N VAL A 95 -0.54 9.36 -12.74
CA VAL A 95 -0.82 8.38 -13.80
C VAL A 95 -1.74 8.97 -14.87
N GLU A 96 -2.83 9.63 -14.47
CA GLU A 96 -3.78 10.27 -15.39
C GLU A 96 -3.11 11.38 -16.21
N GLN A 97 -2.36 12.27 -15.56
CA GLN A 97 -1.72 13.41 -16.23
C GLN A 97 -0.59 13.02 -17.18
N LYS A 98 0.17 11.96 -16.86
CA LYS A 98 1.36 11.55 -17.63
C LYS A 98 1.06 10.43 -18.61
N ALA A 99 -0.06 9.72 -18.45
CA ALA A 99 -0.44 8.53 -19.21
C ALA A 99 0.73 7.54 -19.49
N PRO A 100 1.56 7.21 -18.50
CA PRO A 100 2.74 6.38 -18.73
C PRO A 100 2.36 4.93 -19.02
N GLN A 101 3.30 4.16 -19.56
CA GLN A 101 3.27 2.71 -19.44
C GLN A 101 3.61 2.37 -17.98
N LEU A 102 2.70 1.69 -17.30
CA LEU A 102 2.92 1.21 -15.94
C LEU A 102 3.72 -0.09 -15.98
N VAL A 103 4.70 -0.18 -15.07
CA VAL A 103 5.48 -1.39 -14.82
C VAL A 103 5.54 -1.58 -13.32
N SER A 104 5.22 -2.77 -12.84
CA SER A 104 5.34 -3.14 -11.43
C SER A 104 5.86 -4.57 -11.33
N TRP A 105 6.36 -4.92 -10.15
CA TRP A 105 6.77 -6.28 -9.85
C TRP A 105 5.65 -6.98 -9.08
N ASN A 106 5.06 -8.04 -9.64
CA ASN A 106 3.91 -8.72 -9.04
C ASN A 106 2.66 -7.83 -8.82
N GLY A 107 2.53 -6.72 -9.55
CA GLY A 107 1.41 -5.79 -9.33
C GLY A 107 0.03 -6.40 -9.52
N GLY A 108 -0.14 -7.37 -10.42
CA GLY A 108 -1.43 -8.05 -10.58
C GLY A 108 -1.84 -8.93 -9.38
N GLY A 109 -0.93 -9.21 -8.44
CA GLY A 109 -1.23 -9.92 -7.21
C GLY A 109 -1.48 -9.00 -6.01
N PHE A 110 -1.07 -7.73 -6.08
CA PHE A 110 -1.07 -6.83 -4.93
C PHE A 110 -1.26 -5.35 -5.30
N ASP A 111 -0.33 -4.76 -6.06
CA ASP A 111 -0.26 -3.30 -6.26
C ASP A 111 -1.37 -2.71 -7.14
N LEU A 112 -1.93 -3.51 -8.06
CA LEU A 112 -2.95 -3.11 -9.01
C LEU A 112 -4.17 -4.03 -8.90
N PRO A 113 -5.39 -3.49 -9.12
CA PRO A 113 -6.61 -4.28 -9.18
C PRO A 113 -6.64 -5.27 -10.35
#